data_AF-W7I499-F1
#
_entry.id   AF-W7I499-F1
#
_cell.length_a   1.000
_cell.length_b   1.000
_cell.length_c   1.000
_cell.angle_alpha   90.00
_cell.angle_beta   90.00
_cell.angle_gamma   90.00
#
_symmetry.space_group_name_H-M   'P 1'
#
loop_
_entity.id
_entity.type
_entity.pdbx_description
1 polymer ?
#
loop_
_entity_poly.entity_id
_entity_poly.type
_entity_poly.pdbx_seq_one_letter_code
_entity_poly.pdbx_strand_id
1 'polypeptide(L)'
;MHLHPVIIIHSLSGLSELTQFYLPISSTASAVPAAAVFLCLIQCATNLILVRTLTRGIPALVRPVYQAGALLRTVFVLAAYAGASHELWHDSIVIIHAFAYTRLICFLFTTASAFTDTEVSEGAGAGAEIKGMSKLSVAQTYTVAVYGAALVSMGQMQHVFVGRYAAVAFLVIVAVVMRLEGWVERQMVLVAGCEMKRGCLGDHVAYLLYRIGICKLEVLLQMDRRVTA
;
A
#
# COMPACT_ATOMS: atom_id res chain seq x y z
N MET A 1 -6.52 3.78 21.00
CA MET A 1 -5.48 4.72 21.46
C MET A 1 -4.70 5.25 20.25
N HIS A 2 -4.62 6.57 20.08
CA HIS A 2 -3.64 7.31 19.25
C HIS A 2 -3.53 7.06 17.72
N LEU A 3 -4.61 6.77 16.98
CA LEU A 3 -4.52 6.71 15.49
C LEU A 3 -4.44 8.12 14.84
N HIS A 4 -5.06 9.12 15.48
CA HIS A 4 -5.04 10.53 15.04
C HIS A 4 -3.64 11.13 14.86
N PRO A 5 -2.69 10.99 15.81
CA PRO A 5 -1.35 11.52 15.58
C PRO A 5 -0.62 10.80 14.43
N VAL A 6 -0.80 9.48 14.27
CA VAL A 6 -0.12 8.71 13.22
C VAL A 6 -0.57 9.16 11.83
N ILE A 7 -1.87 9.36 11.61
CA ILE A 7 -2.37 9.83 10.30
C ILE A 7 -1.93 11.27 9.99
N ILE A 8 -1.81 12.12 11.03
CA ILE A 8 -1.29 13.48 10.87
C ILE A 8 0.18 13.44 10.48
N ILE A 9 1.01 12.69 11.20
CA ILE A 9 2.45 12.53 10.88
C ILE A 9 2.62 11.94 9.48
N HIS A 10 1.82 10.93 9.14
CA HIS A 10 1.80 10.35 7.81
C HIS A 10 1.51 11.45 6.76
N SER A 11 0.38 12.12 6.87
CA SER A 11 -0.03 13.15 5.88
C SER A 11 1.00 14.29 5.76
N LEU A 12 1.52 14.78 6.89
CA LEU A 12 2.50 15.86 6.91
C LEU A 12 3.85 15.42 6.33
N SER A 13 4.33 14.22 6.62
CA SER A 13 5.60 13.73 6.08
C SER A 13 5.53 13.56 4.56
N GLY A 14 4.45 12.95 4.05
CA GLY A 14 4.20 12.86 2.61
C GLY A 14 4.08 14.23 1.94
N LEU A 15 3.28 15.14 2.50
CA LEU A 15 3.08 16.48 1.94
C LEU A 15 4.37 17.31 1.92
N SER A 16 5.17 17.22 2.98
CA SER A 16 6.45 17.93 3.09
C SER A 16 7.44 17.43 2.03
N GLU A 17 7.48 16.12 1.79
CA GLU A 17 8.34 15.54 0.77
C GLU A 17 7.89 15.90 -0.66
N LEU A 18 6.58 15.86 -0.92
CA LEU A 18 5.97 16.35 -2.16
C LEU A 18 6.33 17.82 -2.42
N THR A 19 6.21 18.66 -1.38
CA THR A 19 6.57 20.08 -1.44
C THR A 19 8.05 20.23 -1.78
N GLN A 20 8.93 19.46 -1.13
CA GLN A 20 10.35 19.50 -1.40
C GLN A 20 10.72 19.04 -2.81
N PHE A 21 9.99 18.06 -3.36
CA PHE A 21 10.22 17.56 -4.71
C PHE A 21 9.77 18.56 -5.78
N TYR A 22 8.54 19.11 -5.68
CA TYR A 22 7.97 19.98 -6.70
C TYR A 22 8.37 21.46 -6.55
N LEU A 23 8.71 21.90 -5.34
CA LEU A 23 9.10 23.28 -5.03
C LEU A 23 10.50 23.30 -4.40
N PRO A 24 11.55 22.90 -5.14
CA PRO A 24 12.91 22.86 -4.60
C PRO A 24 13.40 24.28 -4.27
N ILE A 25 13.80 24.49 -3.01
CA ILE A 25 14.33 25.78 -2.53
C ILE A 25 15.67 26.13 -3.22
N SER A 26 16.39 25.13 -3.70
CA SER A 26 17.62 25.31 -4.47
C SER A 26 17.52 24.59 -5.83
N SER A 27 17.55 25.36 -6.91
CA SER A 27 17.47 24.86 -8.29
C SER A 27 18.72 24.11 -8.77
N THR A 28 19.79 24.11 -7.97
CA THR A 28 21.09 23.48 -8.29
C THR A 28 21.32 22.16 -7.58
N ALA A 29 20.42 21.74 -6.68
CA ALA A 29 20.54 20.47 -5.98
C ALA A 29 20.11 19.31 -6.89
N SER A 30 21.03 18.77 -7.68
CA SER A 30 20.83 17.52 -8.43
C SER A 30 20.72 16.29 -7.51
N ALA A 31 21.13 16.43 -6.25
CA ALA A 31 21.12 15.37 -5.26
C ALA A 31 19.81 15.32 -4.47
N VAL A 32 19.37 14.09 -4.18
CA VAL A 32 18.23 13.83 -3.30
C VAL A 32 18.54 14.34 -1.89
N PRO A 33 17.75 15.26 -1.33
CA PRO A 33 18.01 15.79 0.01
C PRO A 33 17.87 14.69 1.08
N ALA A 34 18.75 14.68 2.08
CA ALA A 34 18.63 13.75 3.21
C ALA A 34 17.27 13.89 3.93
N ALA A 35 16.71 15.10 3.99
CA ALA A 35 15.38 15.35 4.53
C ALA A 35 14.29 14.56 3.79
N ALA A 36 14.38 14.42 2.46
CA ALA A 36 13.42 13.65 1.67
C ALA A 36 13.48 12.15 2.03
N VAL A 37 14.67 11.62 2.31
CA VAL A 37 14.84 10.25 2.79
C VAL A 37 14.15 10.07 4.15
N PHE A 38 14.41 10.97 5.12
CA PHE A 38 13.78 10.88 6.44
C PHE A 38 12.26 10.99 6.37
N LEU A 39 11.73 11.94 5.59
CA LEU A 39 10.29 12.10 5.39
C LEU A 39 9.67 10.84 4.77
N CYS A 40 10.34 10.26 3.76
CA CYS A 40 9.88 9.02 3.14
C CYS A 40 9.88 7.84 4.12
N LEU A 41 10.92 7.69 4.93
CA LEU A 41 11.00 6.62 5.93
C LEU A 41 9.93 6.76 7.02
N ILE A 42 9.70 7.98 7.51
CA ILE A 42 8.60 8.28 8.44
C ILE A 42 7.26 7.93 7.79
N GLN A 43 7.10 8.30 6.51
CA GLN A 43 5.87 8.05 5.78
C GLN A 43 5.60 6.56 5.58
N CYS A 44 6.63 5.79 5.24
CA CYS A 44 6.54 4.34 5.08
C CYS A 44 6.29 3.64 6.43
N ALA A 45 6.96 4.07 7.50
CA ALA A 45 6.76 3.50 8.84
C ALA A 45 5.34 3.76 9.36
N THR A 46 4.85 4.99 9.24
CA THR A 46 3.47 5.33 9.62
C THR A 46 2.44 4.61 8.75
N ASN A 47 2.70 4.40 7.46
CA ASN A 47 1.84 3.58 6.60
C ASN A 47 1.71 2.15 7.13
N LEU A 48 2.82 1.50 7.47
CA LEU A 48 2.80 0.13 8.03
C LEU A 48 2.01 0.05 9.35
N ILE A 49 2.12 1.07 10.20
CA ILE A 49 1.32 1.18 11.43
C ILE A 49 -0.18 1.32 11.11
N LEU A 50 -0.54 2.22 10.17
CA LEU A 50 -1.94 2.47 9.80
C LEU A 50 -2.61 1.23 9.18
N VAL A 51 -1.86 0.46 8.38
CA VAL A 51 -2.33 -0.77 7.72
C VAL A 51 -2.81 -1.83 8.73
N ARG A 52 -2.33 -1.79 9.98
CA ARG A 52 -2.85 -2.68 11.06
C ARG A 52 -4.34 -2.48 11.33
N THR A 53 -4.84 -1.27 11.11
CA THR A 53 -6.23 -0.87 11.42
C THR A 53 -7.10 -0.70 10.18
N LEU A 54 -6.57 -1.05 9.00
CA LEU A 54 -7.25 -0.82 7.76
C LEU A 54 -8.41 -1.81 7.57
N THR A 55 -9.63 -1.27 7.59
CA THR A 55 -10.87 -2.03 7.37
C THR A 55 -11.50 -1.79 6.00
N ARG A 56 -10.97 -0.84 5.20
CA ARG A 56 -11.51 -0.51 3.88
C ARG A 56 -11.05 -1.51 2.82
N GLY A 57 -11.98 -1.89 1.95
CA GLY A 57 -11.75 -2.92 0.92
C GLY A 57 -11.77 -4.33 1.48
N ILE A 58 -11.20 -5.27 0.72
CA ILE A 58 -10.96 -6.65 1.19
C ILE A 58 -9.58 -6.65 1.87
N PRO A 59 -9.50 -6.73 3.22
CA PRO A 59 -8.23 -6.50 3.93
C PRO A 59 -7.11 -7.47 3.52
N ALA A 60 -7.46 -8.71 3.20
CA ALA A 60 -6.52 -9.74 2.74
C ALA A 60 -5.83 -9.40 1.40
N LEU A 61 -6.43 -8.52 0.59
CA LEU A 61 -5.89 -8.13 -0.71
C LEU A 61 -5.27 -6.73 -0.68
N VAL A 62 -5.85 -5.83 0.11
CA VAL A 62 -5.49 -4.40 0.14
C VAL A 62 -4.30 -4.14 1.07
N ARG A 63 -4.22 -4.79 2.24
CA ARG A 63 -3.12 -4.57 3.19
C ARG A 63 -1.74 -4.93 2.61
N PRO A 64 -1.58 -6.08 1.92
CA PRO A 64 -0.33 -6.41 1.23
C PRO A 64 0.09 -5.37 0.19
N VAL A 65 -0.85 -4.75 -0.52
CA VAL A 65 -0.56 -3.68 -1.48
C VAL A 65 0.01 -2.45 -0.78
N TYR A 66 -0.59 -2.00 0.32
CA TYR A 66 -0.06 -0.86 1.07
C TYR A 66 1.33 -1.16 1.66
N GLN A 67 1.55 -2.36 2.19
CA GLN A 67 2.84 -2.80 2.70
C GLN A 67 3.89 -2.86 1.57
N ALA A 68 3.55 -3.46 0.43
CA ALA A 68 4.42 -3.52 -0.74
C ALA A 68 4.79 -2.13 -1.27
N GLY A 69 3.83 -1.21 -1.32
CA GLY A 69 4.08 0.18 -1.70
C GLY A 69 5.06 0.88 -0.77
N ALA A 70 4.92 0.71 0.55
CA ALA A 70 5.87 1.27 1.52
C ALA A 70 7.28 0.68 1.39
N LEU A 71 7.40 -0.63 1.17
CA LEU A 71 8.69 -1.28 0.95
C LEU A 71 9.36 -0.80 -0.33
N LEU A 72 8.62 -0.76 -1.45
CA LEU A 72 9.14 -0.33 -2.74
C LEU A 72 9.61 1.13 -2.69
N ARG A 73 8.81 1.99 -2.06
CA ARG A 73 9.14 3.41 -1.86
C ARG A 73 10.41 3.60 -1.01
N THR A 74 10.57 2.80 0.05
CA THR A 74 11.80 2.78 0.86
C THR A 74 13.02 2.41 0.02
N VAL A 75 12.91 1.39 -0.82
CA VAL A 75 14.01 0.96 -1.71
C VAL A 75 14.36 2.08 -2.70
N PHE A 76 13.36 2.70 -3.34
CA PHE A 76 13.60 3.75 -4.32
C PHE A 76 14.22 5.00 -3.72
N VAL A 77 13.74 5.50 -2.58
CA VAL A 77 14.33 6.71 -1.98
C VAL A 77 15.78 6.49 -1.51
N LEU A 78 16.09 5.29 -1.01
CA LEU A 78 17.45 4.95 -0.57
C LEU A 78 18.40 4.79 -1.77
N ALA A 79 17.95 4.12 -2.84
CA ALA A 79 18.71 3.99 -4.07
C ALA A 79 18.90 5.36 -4.75
N ALA A 80 17.88 6.21 -4.74
CA ALA A 80 17.93 7.57 -5.26
C ALA A 80 18.96 8.43 -4.50
N TYR A 81 18.98 8.33 -3.16
CA TYR A 81 19.96 9.01 -2.32
C TYR A 81 21.38 8.51 -2.55
N ALA A 82 21.59 7.19 -2.55
CA ALA A 82 22.91 6.59 -2.75
C ALA A 82 23.48 6.85 -4.15
N GLY A 83 22.61 6.85 -5.17
CA GLY A 83 23.00 7.06 -6.57
C GLY A 83 22.86 8.49 -7.08
N ALA A 84 22.47 9.45 -6.22
CA ALA A 84 22.10 10.81 -6.61
C ALA A 84 21.14 10.86 -7.83
N SER A 85 20.19 9.93 -7.90
CA SER A 85 19.29 9.76 -9.04
C SER A 85 17.97 10.48 -8.79
N HIS A 86 17.75 11.57 -9.52
CA HIS A 86 16.47 12.28 -9.50
C HIS A 86 15.32 11.43 -10.06
N GLU A 87 15.58 10.58 -11.06
CA GLU A 87 14.57 9.67 -11.62
C GLU A 87 14.06 8.67 -10.58
N LEU A 88 14.96 8.06 -9.79
CA LEU A 88 14.54 7.16 -8.72
C LEU A 88 13.82 7.88 -7.58
N TRP A 89 14.16 9.15 -7.33
CA TRP A 89 13.41 9.98 -6.37
C TRP A 89 12.00 10.29 -6.89
N HIS A 90 11.87 10.67 -8.15
CA HIS A 90 10.60 10.82 -8.83
C HIS A 90 9.75 9.54 -8.72
N ASP A 91 10.34 8.38 -8.98
CA ASP A 91 9.62 7.10 -8.95
C ASP A 91 9.15 6.75 -7.54
N SER A 92 9.92 7.11 -6.51
CA SER A 92 9.44 7.07 -5.12
C SER A 92 8.21 7.97 -4.94
N ILE A 93 8.27 9.24 -5.37
CA ILE A 93 7.19 10.24 -5.23
C ILE A 93 5.90 9.82 -5.94
N VAL A 94 6.00 9.21 -7.12
CA VAL A 94 4.83 8.70 -7.87
C VAL A 94 4.02 7.66 -7.07
N ILE A 95 4.65 6.90 -6.16
CA ILE A 95 3.93 5.98 -5.28
C ILE A 95 3.01 6.72 -4.29
N ILE A 96 3.33 7.95 -3.86
CA ILE A 96 2.44 8.73 -2.99
C ILE A 96 1.14 9.09 -3.73
N HIS A 97 1.25 9.39 -5.03
CA HIS A 97 0.11 9.76 -5.87
C HIS A 97 -0.93 8.64 -5.98
N ALA A 98 -0.57 7.39 -5.67
CA ALA A 98 -1.51 6.27 -5.61
C ALA A 98 -2.71 6.55 -4.68
N PHE A 99 -2.55 7.38 -3.63
CA PHE A 99 -3.68 7.81 -2.82
C PHE A 99 -4.71 8.61 -3.62
N ALA A 100 -4.25 9.59 -4.41
CA ALA A 100 -5.11 10.39 -5.27
C ALA A 100 -5.75 9.52 -6.37
N TYR A 101 -4.98 8.64 -6.99
CA TYR A 101 -5.50 7.70 -8.00
C TYR A 101 -6.53 6.74 -7.41
N THR A 102 -6.33 6.23 -6.21
CA THR A 102 -7.31 5.37 -5.53
C THR A 102 -8.63 6.12 -5.35
N ARG A 103 -8.58 7.40 -4.96
CA ARG A 103 -9.78 8.23 -4.79
C ARG A 103 -10.47 8.53 -6.11
N LEU A 104 -9.70 8.86 -7.15
CA LEU A 104 -10.23 9.10 -8.48
C LEU A 104 -10.90 7.85 -9.05
N ILE A 105 -10.25 6.68 -8.97
CA ILE A 105 -10.80 5.42 -9.46
C ILE A 105 -12.05 5.01 -8.66
N CYS A 106 -12.03 5.17 -7.32
CA CYS A 106 -13.23 4.99 -6.51
C CYS A 106 -14.37 5.89 -7.00
N PHE A 107 -14.10 7.17 -7.20
CA PHE A 107 -15.08 8.14 -7.71
C PHE A 107 -15.65 7.69 -9.05
N LEU A 108 -14.79 7.34 -10.02
CA LEU A 108 -15.20 6.88 -11.34
C LEU A 108 -16.07 5.62 -11.30
N PHE A 109 -15.74 4.63 -10.47
CA PHE A 109 -16.59 3.44 -10.36
C PHE A 109 -17.91 3.71 -9.64
N THR A 110 -17.94 4.64 -8.68
CA THR A 110 -19.18 5.04 -8.01
C THR A 110 -20.09 5.86 -8.92
N THR A 111 -19.54 6.74 -9.76
CA THR A 111 -20.32 7.50 -10.74
C THR A 111 -20.75 6.62 -11.91
N ALA A 112 -19.89 5.76 -12.44
CA ALA A 112 -20.24 4.79 -13.48
C ALA A 112 -21.38 3.85 -13.04
N SER A 113 -21.39 3.42 -11.77
CA SER A 113 -22.49 2.63 -11.20
C SER A 113 -23.83 3.38 -11.16
N ALA A 114 -23.81 4.72 -11.19
CA ALA A 114 -25.00 5.55 -11.29
C ALA A 114 -25.49 5.72 -12.74
N PHE A 115 -24.63 5.50 -13.75
CA PHE A 115 -24.99 5.58 -15.18
C PHE A 115 -25.49 4.24 -15.77
N THR A 116 -25.32 3.12 -15.07
CA THR A 116 -25.75 1.77 -15.51
C THR A 116 -27.26 1.58 -15.66
N ASP A 117 -28.08 2.55 -15.26
CA ASP A 117 -29.54 2.50 -15.43
C ASP A 117 -29.99 3.11 -16.78
N THR A 118 -29.07 3.58 -17.64
CA THR A 118 -29.42 4.35 -18.86
C THR A 118 -28.89 3.82 -20.20
N GLU A 119 -28.12 2.74 -20.25
CA GLU A 119 -27.67 2.17 -21.54
C GLU A 119 -27.77 0.63 -21.57
N VAL A 120 -28.95 0.12 -21.93
CA VAL A 120 -29.22 -0.77 -23.09
C VAL A 120 -30.74 -0.85 -23.23
N SER A 121 -31.33 0.08 -23.97
CA SER A 121 -32.67 -0.08 -24.54
C SER A 121 -32.68 0.57 -25.91
N GLU A 122 -32.02 -0.08 -26.88
CA GLU A 122 -32.36 0.08 -28.30
C GLU A 122 -31.81 -1.10 -29.12
N GLY A 123 -32.69 -2.07 -29.36
CA GLY A 123 -32.72 -2.87 -30.59
C GLY A 123 -31.68 -3.97 -30.81
N ALA A 124 -31.86 -5.15 -30.20
CA ALA A 124 -31.45 -6.42 -30.84
C ALA A 124 -32.31 -7.58 -30.32
N GLY A 125 -32.93 -8.31 -31.24
CA GLY A 125 -33.95 -9.32 -30.96
C GLY A 125 -33.44 -10.59 -30.28
N ALA A 126 -34.44 -11.32 -29.76
CA ALA A 126 -34.44 -12.75 -29.45
C ALA A 126 -33.25 -13.33 -28.65
N GLY A 127 -33.47 -13.48 -27.34
CA GLY A 127 -33.11 -14.75 -26.68
C GLY A 127 -31.74 -14.87 -26.02
N ALA A 128 -31.11 -13.78 -25.59
CA ALA A 128 -30.00 -13.86 -24.64
C ALA A 128 -30.25 -12.92 -23.45
N GLU A 129 -30.74 -13.48 -22.34
CA GLU A 129 -30.58 -12.86 -21.02
C GLU A 129 -29.09 -12.57 -20.81
N ILE A 130 -28.66 -11.31 -20.96
CA ILE A 130 -27.39 -10.87 -20.38
C ILE A 130 -27.63 -10.77 -18.88
N LYS A 131 -27.51 -11.95 -18.25
CA LYS A 131 -27.68 -12.20 -16.84
C LYS A 131 -26.57 -11.49 -16.06
N GLY A 132 -26.90 -10.29 -15.55
CA GLY A 132 -26.32 -9.69 -14.35
C GLY A 132 -24.85 -9.26 -14.44
N MET A 133 -24.60 -8.01 -14.81
CA MET A 133 -23.47 -7.29 -14.20
C MET A 133 -23.80 -7.11 -12.72
N SER A 134 -23.27 -7.98 -11.86
CA SER A 134 -23.37 -7.81 -10.42
C SER A 134 -22.79 -6.45 -10.03
N LYS A 135 -23.61 -5.56 -9.44
CA LYS A 135 -23.14 -4.29 -8.87
C LYS A 135 -21.94 -4.59 -7.97
N LEU A 136 -20.76 -4.04 -8.32
CA LEU A 136 -19.56 -4.20 -7.51
C LEU A 136 -19.83 -3.67 -6.10
N SER A 137 -19.55 -4.47 -5.08
CA SER A 137 -19.64 -4.01 -3.70
C SER A 137 -18.61 -2.90 -3.44
N VAL A 138 -18.90 -2.01 -2.48
CA VAL A 138 -17.96 -0.94 -2.06
C VAL A 138 -16.57 -1.50 -1.74
N ALA A 139 -16.50 -2.68 -1.12
CA ALA A 139 -15.25 -3.34 -0.79
C ALA A 139 -14.48 -3.81 -2.04
N GLN A 140 -15.18 -4.35 -3.03
CA GLN A 140 -14.57 -4.74 -4.31
C GLN A 140 -14.10 -3.52 -5.09
N THR A 141 -14.92 -2.48 -5.18
CA THR A 141 -14.56 -1.21 -5.84
C THR A 141 -13.30 -0.61 -5.24
N TYR A 142 -13.23 -0.52 -3.91
CA TYR A 142 -12.04 -0.01 -3.24
C TYR A 142 -10.81 -0.88 -3.49
N THR A 143 -10.97 -2.21 -3.48
CA THR A 143 -9.86 -3.15 -3.76
C THR A 143 -9.31 -2.97 -5.17
N VAL A 144 -10.20 -2.91 -6.17
CA VAL A 144 -9.82 -2.66 -7.57
C VAL A 144 -9.15 -1.29 -7.71
N ALA A 145 -9.69 -0.26 -7.04
CA ALA A 145 -9.11 1.08 -7.06
C ALA A 145 -7.68 1.13 -6.50
N VAL A 146 -7.41 0.39 -5.43
CA VAL A 146 -6.06 0.32 -4.83
C VAL A 146 -5.07 -0.36 -5.78
N TYR A 147 -5.43 -1.48 -6.40
CA TYR A 147 -4.57 -2.15 -7.39
C TYR A 147 -4.39 -1.29 -8.64
N GLY A 148 -5.48 -0.72 -9.16
CA GLY A 148 -5.44 0.17 -10.33
C GLY A 148 -4.56 1.38 -10.08
N ALA A 149 -4.68 2.02 -8.92
CA ALA A 149 -3.83 3.14 -8.53
C ALA A 149 -2.34 2.76 -8.47
N ALA A 150 -2.02 1.59 -7.91
CA ALA A 150 -0.65 1.10 -7.90
C ALA A 150 -0.11 0.92 -9.33
N LEU A 151 -0.87 0.30 -10.22
CA LEU A 151 -0.47 0.10 -11.62
C LEU A 151 -0.30 1.42 -12.39
N VAL A 152 -1.20 2.38 -12.19
CA VAL A 152 -1.07 3.74 -12.76
C VAL A 152 0.22 4.40 -12.28
N SER A 153 0.51 4.33 -10.98
CA SER A 153 1.77 4.82 -10.43
C SER A 153 2.99 4.12 -11.06
N MET A 154 2.98 2.79 -11.22
CA MET A 154 4.10 2.08 -11.87
C MET A 154 4.30 2.53 -13.34
N GLY A 155 3.20 2.81 -14.06
CA GLY A 155 3.24 3.28 -15.44
C GLY A 155 3.79 4.70 -15.62
N GLN A 156 3.91 5.47 -14.54
CA GLN A 156 4.46 6.82 -14.54
C GLN A 156 5.93 6.89 -14.12
N MET A 157 6.55 5.75 -13.81
CA MET A 157 7.95 5.70 -13.41
C MET A 157 8.88 6.05 -14.59
N GLN A 158 9.89 6.87 -14.31
CA GLN A 158 10.81 7.45 -15.27
C GLN A 158 12.10 6.65 -15.42
N HIS A 159 12.60 6.02 -14.35
CA HIS A 159 13.85 5.30 -14.43
C HIS A 159 13.72 4.09 -15.35
N VAL A 160 14.52 4.01 -16.42
CA VAL A 160 14.33 3.08 -17.55
C VAL A 160 14.17 1.62 -17.10
N PHE A 161 15.00 1.16 -16.17
CA PHE A 161 14.91 -0.20 -15.65
C PHE A 161 13.65 -0.38 -14.79
N VAL A 162 13.32 0.60 -13.96
CA VAL A 162 12.17 0.53 -13.06
C VAL A 162 10.89 0.57 -13.87
N GLY A 163 10.70 1.53 -14.78
CA GLY A 163 9.49 1.63 -15.60
C GLY A 163 9.17 0.35 -16.41
N ARG A 164 10.18 -0.43 -16.80
CA ARG A 164 9.98 -1.72 -17.50
C ARG A 164 9.49 -2.85 -16.59
N TYR A 165 9.94 -2.88 -15.34
CA TYR A 165 9.73 -4.03 -14.46
C TYR A 165 8.94 -3.70 -13.19
N ALA A 166 8.57 -2.44 -12.96
CA ALA A 166 7.97 -1.96 -11.73
C ALA A 166 6.66 -2.67 -11.40
N ALA A 167 5.77 -2.85 -12.38
CA ALA A 167 4.51 -3.56 -12.18
C ALA A 167 4.75 -5.03 -11.76
N VAL A 168 5.66 -5.72 -12.43
CA VAL A 168 6.00 -7.12 -12.11
C VAL A 168 6.68 -7.22 -10.74
N ALA A 169 7.66 -6.37 -10.48
CA ALA A 169 8.36 -6.31 -9.19
C ALA A 169 7.38 -6.01 -8.05
N PHE A 170 6.46 -5.07 -8.25
CA PHE A 170 5.42 -4.76 -7.29
C PHE A 170 4.52 -5.97 -6.99
N LEU A 171 4.04 -6.68 -8.02
CA LEU A 171 3.22 -7.89 -7.83
C LEU A 171 3.99 -9.01 -7.12
N VAL A 172 5.28 -9.17 -7.42
CA VAL A 172 6.15 -10.12 -6.71
C VAL A 172 6.29 -9.73 -5.25
N ILE A 173 6.51 -8.45 -4.94
CA ILE A 173 6.58 -7.96 -3.55
C ILE A 173 5.26 -8.21 -2.83
N VAL A 174 4.12 -7.92 -3.45
CA VAL A 174 2.79 -8.23 -2.88
C VAL A 174 2.67 -9.72 -2.57
N ALA A 175 3.04 -10.61 -3.49
CA ALA A 175 2.99 -12.05 -3.28
C ALA A 175 3.92 -12.52 -2.15
N VAL A 176 5.13 -11.95 -2.06
CA VAL A 176 6.08 -12.21 -0.97
C VAL A 176 5.51 -11.75 0.36
N VAL A 177 4.95 -10.54 0.43
CA VAL A 177 4.31 -10.00 1.62
C VAL A 177 3.15 -10.90 2.07
N MET A 178 2.28 -11.33 1.16
CA MET A 178 1.19 -12.26 1.49
C MET A 178 1.70 -13.59 2.08
N ARG A 179 2.80 -14.14 1.53
CA ARG A 179 3.43 -15.36 2.07
C ARG A 179 4.04 -15.12 3.45
N LEU A 180 4.68 -13.96 3.64
CA LEU A 180 5.25 -13.56 4.93
C LEU A 180 4.15 -13.40 5.98
N GLU A 181 3.02 -12.76 5.66
CA GLU A 181 1.89 -12.64 6.59
C GLU A 181 1.39 -14.01 7.06
N GLY A 182 1.27 -14.98 6.13
CA GLY A 182 0.88 -16.35 6.47
C GLY A 182 1.93 -17.10 7.32
N TRP A 183 3.22 -16.82 7.12
CA TRP A 183 4.28 -17.37 7.97
C TRP A 183 4.25 -16.77 9.38
N VAL A 184 4.13 -15.43 9.49
CA VAL A 184 4.03 -14.72 10.77
C VAL A 184 2.81 -15.20 11.56
N GLU A 185 1.67 -15.38 10.91
CA GLU A 185 0.47 -15.95 11.53
C GLU A 185 0.75 -17.30 12.20
N ARG A 186 1.37 -18.25 11.48
CA ARG A 186 1.70 -19.57 12.04
C ARG A 186 2.65 -19.47 13.22
N GLN A 187 3.66 -18.61 13.14
CA GLN A 187 4.62 -18.42 14.23
C GLN A 187 3.97 -17.77 15.45
N MET A 188 3.13 -16.75 15.26
CA MET A 188 2.46 -16.05 16.36
C MET A 188 1.47 -16.94 17.09
N VAL A 189 0.79 -17.88 16.41
CA VAL A 189 -0.05 -18.89 17.07
C VAL A 189 0.77 -19.80 17.98
N LEU A 190 1.97 -20.21 17.55
CA LEU A 190 2.89 -21.02 18.37
C LEU A 190 3.40 -20.23 19.57
N VAL A 191 3.83 -18.98 19.36
CA VAL A 191 4.31 -18.06 20.40
C VAL A 191 3.21 -17.74 21.43
N ALA A 192 1.94 -17.66 21.01
CA ALA A 192 0.83 -17.42 21.92
C ALA A 192 0.39 -18.68 22.70
N GLY A 193 0.71 -19.87 22.19
CA GLY A 193 0.38 -21.16 22.82
C GLY A 193 1.50 -21.74 23.70
N CYS A 194 2.74 -21.29 23.51
CA CYS A 194 3.91 -21.71 24.27
C CYS A 194 4.74 -20.46 24.56
N GLU A 195 5.09 -20.19 25.82
CA GLU A 195 5.99 -19.09 26.19
C GLU A 195 7.17 -19.03 25.20
N MET A 196 7.40 -17.85 24.59
CA MET A 196 8.46 -17.63 23.60
C MET A 196 9.72 -18.42 23.97
N LYS A 197 10.17 -19.33 23.10
CA LYS A 197 11.39 -20.08 23.38
C LYS A 197 12.57 -19.10 23.36
N ARG A 198 13.08 -18.77 24.55
CA ARG A 198 14.27 -17.93 24.72
C ARG A 198 15.38 -18.44 23.80
N GLY A 199 15.76 -17.64 22.80
CA GLY A 199 16.85 -17.93 21.87
C GLY A 199 16.44 -18.31 20.44
N CYS A 200 15.15 -18.50 20.12
CA CYS A 200 14.73 -18.70 18.73
C CYS A 200 14.71 -17.36 17.97
N LEU A 201 15.66 -17.16 17.05
CA LEU A 201 15.70 -15.96 16.18
C LEU A 201 14.40 -15.81 15.38
N GLY A 202 13.80 -16.93 14.95
CA GLY A 202 12.55 -16.95 14.20
C GLY A 202 11.38 -16.30 14.95
N ASP A 203 11.26 -16.56 16.26
CA ASP A 203 10.20 -16.02 17.10
C ASP A 203 10.35 -14.50 17.25
N HIS A 204 11.57 -14.01 17.41
CA HIS A 204 11.87 -12.57 17.52
C HIS A 204 11.58 -11.84 16.20
N VAL A 205 11.95 -12.44 15.06
CA VAL A 205 11.65 -11.89 13.73
C VAL A 205 10.14 -11.88 13.50
N ALA A 206 9.44 -12.98 13.79
CA ALA A 206 7.99 -13.06 13.67
C ALA A 206 7.29 -12.02 14.55
N TYR A 207 7.75 -11.83 15.79
CA TYR A 207 7.23 -10.80 16.69
C TYR A 207 7.47 -9.38 16.17
N LEU A 208 8.65 -9.09 15.62
CA LEU A 208 8.95 -7.79 15.02
C LEU A 208 8.05 -7.52 13.81
N LEU A 209 7.94 -8.49 12.89
CA LEU A 209 7.07 -8.42 11.71
C LEU A 209 5.59 -8.26 12.11
N TYR A 210 5.17 -8.99 13.15
CA TYR A 210 3.87 -8.84 13.77
C TYR A 210 3.65 -7.41 14.27
N ARG A 211 4.60 -6.82 15.01
CA ARG A 211 4.48 -5.46 15.56
C ARG A 211 4.37 -4.39 14.47
N ILE A 212 5.13 -4.52 13.39
CA ILE A 212 5.05 -3.58 12.26
C ILE A 212 3.82 -3.82 11.36
N GLY A 213 3.01 -4.85 11.64
CA GLY A 213 1.71 -5.06 10.98
C GLY A 213 1.73 -6.04 9.80
N ILE A 214 2.80 -6.79 9.58
CA ILE A 214 2.89 -7.87 8.60
C ILE A 214 2.31 -9.15 9.21
N CYS A 215 0.99 -9.20 9.27
CA CYS A 215 0.22 -10.34 9.78
C CYS A 215 -1.24 -10.18 9.32
N LYS A 216 -1.99 -11.27 9.15
CA LYS A 216 -3.42 -11.19 8.84
C LYS A 216 -4.19 -10.41 9.91
N LEU A 217 -5.18 -9.64 9.47
CA LEU A 217 -5.97 -8.76 10.35
C LEU A 217 -6.68 -9.52 11.46
N GLU A 218 -7.22 -10.71 11.16
CA GLU A 218 -7.92 -11.55 12.15
C GLU A 218 -7.02 -11.95 13.31
N VAL A 219 -5.80 -12.42 13.00
CA VAL A 219 -4.81 -12.83 13.99
C VAL A 219 -4.31 -11.62 14.77
N LEU A 220 -4.11 -10.49 14.10
CA LEU A 220 -3.73 -9.24 14.75
C LEU A 220 -4.77 -8.80 15.77
N LEU A 221 -6.06 -8.83 15.42
CA LEU A 221 -7.15 -8.50 16.33
C LEU A 221 -7.33 -9.51 17.46
N GLN A 222 -7.06 -10.80 17.23
CA GLN A 222 -7.12 -11.84 18.26
C GLN A 222 -5.95 -11.76 19.23
N MET A 223 -4.73 -11.53 18.73
CA MET A 223 -3.51 -11.46 19.53
C MET A 223 -3.42 -10.16 20.31
N ASP A 224 -3.79 -9.02 19.73
CA ASP A 224 -3.80 -7.74 20.46
C ASP A 224 -4.73 -7.84 21.69
N ARG A 225 -5.88 -8.53 21.59
CA ARG A 225 -6.76 -8.78 22.76
C ARG A 225 -6.09 -9.64 23.84
N ARG A 226 -5.30 -10.65 23.46
CA ARG A 226 -4.62 -11.54 24.43
C ARG A 226 -3.42 -10.88 25.10
N VAL A 227 -2.75 -9.97 24.41
CA VAL A 227 -1.56 -9.26 24.93
C VAL A 227 -1.96 -8.09 25.83
N THR A 228 -3.13 -7.49 25.62
CA THR A 228 -3.64 -6.39 26.47
C THR A 228 -4.51 -6.85 27.66
N ALA A 229 -4.88 -8.13 27.72
CA ALA A 229 -5.65 -8.72 28.81
C ALA A 229 -4.71 -9.24 29.90
#